data_AF-A0A7H8JPZ8-F1
#
_entry.id   AF-A0A7H8JPZ8-F1
#
_cell.length_a   1.000
_cell.length_b   1.000
_cell.length_c   1.000
_cell.angle_alpha   90.00
_cell.angle_beta   90.00
_cell.angle_gamma   90.00
#
_symmetry.space_group_name_H-M   'P 1'
#
loop_
_entity.id
_entity.type
_entity.pdbx_description
1 polymer ?
#
loop_
_entity_poly.entity_id
_entity_poly.type
_entity_poly.pdbx_seq_one_letter_code
_entity_poly.pdbx_strand_id
1 'polypeptide(L)'
;MSDAPAGGIARGDSDGVPATTADDSAGARETGHPVTTLLGREHPPEPRPPSANPLRNTYRTMPEAERSALWRQRLHEAEAGLTRLLAERHVNNRHLSDWFALQAEIFADLPDPSDGPLGWQRVFFRGQALMERFLVIRYGEQVLADWARAISAVHSDVEPDHGRGAADPVHRIARQAELYGSDYEFDDDTASGAADRAALTITHCAIWDYREKARRSGVRITLASPCTYCTKALSANIRAKGFEPSHSLRTGPTGHGCRWEATAPRDLPADPSGER
;
A
#
# COMPACT_ATOMS: atom_id res chain seq x y z
N MET A 1 40.33 18.98 -17.75
CA MET A 1 40.40 20.42 -18.03
C MET A 1 39.48 20.70 -19.20
N SER A 2 38.32 21.30 -18.94
CA SER A 2 37.62 22.27 -19.79
C SER A 2 36.34 22.68 -19.07
N ASP A 3 36.31 23.96 -18.74
CA ASP A 3 35.29 24.69 -18.01
C ASP A 3 34.00 24.90 -18.82
N ALA A 4 32.85 24.86 -18.11
CA ALA A 4 31.77 25.87 -17.99
C ALA A 4 31.27 26.66 -19.25
N PRO A 5 30.01 27.19 -19.30
CA PRO A 5 29.36 27.85 -18.18
C PRO A 5 27.83 27.70 -18.01
N ALA A 6 27.41 28.23 -16.86
CA ALA A 6 26.07 28.44 -16.35
C ALA A 6 25.25 29.49 -17.12
N GLY A 7 23.93 29.41 -16.99
CA GLY A 7 22.98 30.47 -17.31
C GLY A 7 21.75 30.35 -16.41
N GLY A 8 21.45 31.41 -15.66
CA GLY A 8 20.36 31.45 -14.68
C GLY A 8 19.20 32.37 -15.07
N ILE A 9 18.20 32.34 -14.17
CA ILE A 9 17.22 33.37 -13.79
C ILE A 9 16.09 33.69 -14.79
N ALA A 10 14.84 33.46 -14.34
CA ALA A 10 13.75 34.45 -14.42
C ALA A 10 12.66 34.14 -13.37
N ARG A 11 12.53 35.04 -12.39
CA ARG A 11 11.33 35.27 -11.56
C ARG A 11 10.35 36.13 -12.35
N GLY A 12 9.06 35.93 -12.14
CA GLY A 12 8.00 36.85 -12.56
C GLY A 12 6.83 36.78 -11.57
N ASP A 13 6.76 37.76 -10.68
CA ASP A 13 5.57 38.17 -9.93
C ASP A 13 4.67 39.04 -10.81
N SER A 14 3.37 39.04 -10.50
CA SER A 14 2.32 40.08 -10.71
C SER A 14 1.01 39.35 -11.02
N ASP A 15 -0.19 39.69 -10.56
CA ASP A 15 -0.77 40.70 -9.66
C ASP A 15 -2.30 40.45 -9.73
N GLY A 16 -3.07 40.93 -8.75
CA GLY A 16 -4.37 41.56 -9.08
C GLY A 16 -5.67 40.76 -8.95
N VAL A 17 -6.29 40.93 -7.77
CA VAL A 17 -7.72 40.78 -7.40
C VAL A 17 -8.59 41.81 -8.18
N PRO A 18 -9.88 41.58 -8.54
CA PRO A 18 -11.00 41.91 -7.62
C PRO A 18 -12.27 41.04 -7.68
N ALA A 19 -13.01 41.14 -6.55
CA ALA A 19 -14.33 40.61 -6.25
C ALA A 19 -15.47 41.53 -6.72
N THR A 20 -16.68 40.98 -6.88
CA THR A 20 -18.00 41.66 -6.85
C THR A 20 -19.09 40.61 -6.54
N THR A 21 -19.76 40.63 -5.36
CA THR A 21 -21.15 41.15 -5.06
C THR A 21 -22.27 40.40 -5.81
N ALA A 22 -23.48 40.08 -5.33
CA ALA A 22 -24.35 40.43 -4.18
C ALA A 22 -25.52 39.38 -4.20
N ASP A 23 -26.10 38.96 -3.06
CA ASP A 23 -27.41 39.41 -2.49
C ASP A 23 -28.62 39.17 -3.45
N ASP A 24 -29.83 38.70 -3.09
CA ASP A 24 -30.59 38.77 -1.84
C ASP A 24 -31.96 38.03 -2.00
N SER A 25 -32.74 37.90 -0.92
CA SER A 25 -34.22 37.71 -0.82
C SER A 25 -34.85 36.30 -0.92
N ALA A 26 -35.98 35.91 -0.28
CA ALA A 26 -36.72 36.18 0.97
C ALA A 26 -38.21 35.68 0.78
N GLY A 27 -38.86 35.17 1.84
CA GLY A 27 -40.35 35.03 1.98
C GLY A 27 -40.87 33.58 2.14
N ALA A 28 -41.31 33.07 3.30
CA ALA A 28 -42.55 33.34 4.09
C ALA A 28 -43.85 32.89 3.36
N ARG A 29 -44.88 32.23 3.89
CA ARG A 29 -45.34 31.70 5.20
C ARG A 29 -46.72 30.99 4.92
N GLU A 30 -47.09 29.99 5.74
CA GLU A 30 -48.47 29.63 6.22
C GLU A 30 -49.58 29.25 5.18
N THR A 31 -50.56 28.36 5.38
CA THR A 31 -51.28 27.73 6.51
C THR A 31 -52.15 26.58 5.95
N GLY A 32 -52.55 25.58 6.77
CA GLY A 32 -53.69 24.72 6.43
C GLY A 32 -53.73 23.31 7.06
N HIS A 33 -54.37 23.19 8.22
CA HIS A 33 -55.02 21.96 8.74
C HIS A 33 -56.55 22.22 8.74
N PRO A 34 -57.47 21.23 8.84
CA PRO A 34 -57.30 19.88 9.41
C PRO A 34 -58.06 18.75 8.66
N VAL A 35 -57.98 17.50 9.14
CA VAL A 35 -59.11 16.60 9.47
C VAL A 35 -58.56 15.25 9.96
N THR A 36 -59.12 14.78 11.07
CA THR A 36 -58.80 13.58 11.86
C THR A 36 -59.35 12.29 11.25
N THR A 37 -58.54 11.24 11.21
CA THR A 37 -59.01 9.84 11.35
C THR A 37 -58.00 9.04 12.16
N LEU A 38 -58.42 8.60 13.34
CA LEU A 38 -57.78 7.56 14.17
C LEU A 38 -57.96 6.21 13.46
N LEU A 39 -56.89 5.41 13.30
CA LEU A 39 -56.85 3.93 13.33
C LEU A 39 -55.41 3.47 13.04
N GLY A 40 -54.88 2.56 13.87
CA GLY A 40 -53.66 1.79 13.57
C GLY A 40 -52.36 2.35 14.15
N ARG A 41 -52.08 2.00 15.42
CA ARG A 41 -50.76 2.21 16.05
C ARG A 41 -49.82 1.09 15.58
N GLU A 42 -49.23 1.25 14.40
CA GLU A 42 -48.00 0.55 14.02
C GLU A 42 -46.83 1.50 14.30
N HIS A 43 -45.92 1.10 15.19
CA HIS A 43 -44.68 1.82 15.39
C HIS A 43 -43.93 1.86 14.05
N PRO A 44 -43.55 3.04 13.52
CA PRO A 44 -42.58 3.07 12.44
C PRO A 44 -41.30 2.42 12.98
N PRO A 45 -40.64 1.53 12.21
CA PRO A 45 -39.34 1.03 12.64
C PRO A 45 -38.45 2.24 12.88
N GLU A 46 -37.89 2.36 14.08
CA GLU A 46 -36.90 3.38 14.38
C GLU A 46 -35.87 3.40 13.24
N PRO A 47 -35.51 4.58 12.71
CA PRO A 47 -34.40 4.66 11.79
C PRO A 47 -33.19 4.08 12.52
N ARG A 48 -32.76 2.88 12.10
CA ARG A 48 -31.50 2.30 12.55
C ARG A 48 -30.46 3.41 12.42
N PRO A 49 -29.70 3.73 13.48
CA PRO A 49 -28.58 4.63 13.33
C PRO A 49 -27.73 4.09 12.17
N PRO A 50 -27.20 4.95 11.29
CA PRO A 50 -26.29 4.47 10.27
C PRO A 50 -25.24 3.64 10.99
N SER A 51 -25.16 2.36 10.62
CA SER A 51 -24.04 1.52 10.99
C SER A 51 -22.82 2.22 10.41
N ALA A 52 -22.21 3.09 11.20
CA ALA A 52 -20.89 3.61 10.94
C ALA A 52 -19.97 2.42 11.13
N ASN A 53 -19.84 1.61 10.07
CA ASN A 53 -18.94 0.46 10.03
C ASN A 53 -17.52 1.01 10.30
N PRO A 54 -16.95 0.85 11.50
CA PRO A 54 -15.69 1.49 11.87
C PRO A 54 -14.51 0.90 11.08
N LEU A 55 -14.72 -0.28 10.48
CA LEU A 55 -13.70 -1.03 9.77
C LEU A 55 -13.49 -0.54 8.33
N ARG A 56 -14.41 0.24 7.76
CA ARG A 56 -14.28 0.68 6.37
C ARG A 56 -13.04 1.54 6.11
N ASN A 57 -12.43 2.15 7.13
CA ASN A 57 -11.45 3.23 6.93
C ASN A 57 -10.40 3.43 8.02
N THR A 58 -9.93 2.37 8.68
CA THR A 58 -9.01 2.49 9.83
C THR A 58 -7.75 3.30 9.54
N TYR A 59 -7.21 3.28 8.31
CA TYR A 59 -5.95 3.98 7.98
C TYR A 59 -6.10 5.22 7.10
N ARG A 60 -7.29 5.58 6.60
CA ARG A 60 -7.49 6.74 5.70
C ARG A 60 -7.05 8.10 6.27
N THR A 61 -6.80 8.15 7.58
CA THR A 61 -6.39 9.35 8.32
C THR A 61 -4.95 9.28 8.82
N MET A 62 -4.10 8.40 8.27
CA MET A 62 -2.71 8.24 8.68
C MET A 62 -1.97 9.60 8.72
N PRO A 63 -1.46 10.04 9.89
CA PRO A 63 -0.73 11.30 10.02
C PRO A 63 0.49 11.36 9.11
N GLU A 64 0.87 12.56 8.66
CA GLU A 64 2.02 12.73 7.75
C GLU A 64 3.34 12.21 8.31
N ALA A 65 3.56 12.37 9.62
CA ALA A 65 4.73 11.83 10.31
C ALA A 65 4.75 10.29 10.27
N GLU A 66 3.59 9.65 10.47
CA GLU A 66 3.46 8.19 10.37
C GLU A 66 3.68 7.72 8.92
N ARG A 67 3.11 8.42 7.93
CA ARG A 67 3.35 8.14 6.50
C ARG A 67 4.83 8.23 6.13
N SER A 68 5.53 9.26 6.62
CA SER A 68 6.96 9.47 6.37
C SER A 68 7.81 8.37 7.01
N ALA A 69 7.51 8.02 8.27
CA ALA A 69 8.15 6.91 8.96
C ALA A 69 7.93 5.58 8.23
N LEU A 70 6.72 5.34 7.73
CA LEU A 70 6.38 4.11 7.02
C LEU A 70 7.11 4.02 5.67
N TRP A 71 7.20 5.11 4.90
CA TRP A 71 8.01 5.14 3.68
C TRP A 71 9.47 4.79 3.93
N ARG A 72 10.05 5.40 4.96
CA ARG A 72 11.44 5.14 5.39
C ARG A 72 11.62 3.68 5.80
N GLN A 73 10.72 3.16 6.63
CA GLN A 73 10.74 1.75 7.04
C GLN A 73 10.69 0.82 5.83
N ARG A 74 9.78 1.06 4.87
CA ARG A 74 9.64 0.20 3.68
C ARG A 74 10.86 0.23 2.77
N LEU A 75 11.52 1.38 2.64
CA LEU A 75 12.80 1.48 1.93
C LEU A 75 13.88 0.63 2.60
N HIS A 76 14.03 0.75 3.92
CA HIS A 76 15.04 0.02 4.67
C HIS A 76 14.76 -1.50 4.70
N GLU A 77 13.49 -1.92 4.85
CA GLU A 77 13.11 -3.34 4.73
C GLU A 77 13.50 -3.90 3.35
N ALA A 78 13.23 -3.15 2.27
CA ALA A 78 13.54 -3.57 0.91
C ALA A 78 15.06 -3.72 0.67
N GLU A 79 15.85 -2.76 1.17
CA GLU A 79 17.30 -2.78 1.05
C GLU A 79 17.94 -3.84 1.94
N ALA A 80 17.52 -3.99 3.19
CA ALA A 80 18.01 -5.03 4.08
C ALA A 80 17.70 -6.44 3.53
N GLY A 81 16.52 -6.61 2.94
CA GLY A 81 16.17 -7.85 2.22
C GLY A 81 17.03 -8.10 0.99
N LEU A 82 17.42 -7.05 0.25
CA LEU A 82 18.38 -7.16 -0.85
C LEU A 82 19.75 -7.61 -0.32
N THR A 83 20.24 -6.93 0.73
CA THR A 83 21.52 -7.23 1.38
C THR A 83 21.57 -8.68 1.84
N ARG A 84 20.51 -9.16 2.50
CA ARG A 84 20.36 -10.55 2.91
C ARG A 84 20.43 -11.51 1.72
N LEU A 85 19.65 -11.25 0.68
CA LEU A 85 19.62 -12.09 -0.53
C LEU A 85 21.00 -12.20 -1.19
N LEU A 86 21.72 -11.08 -1.31
CA LEU A 86 23.04 -11.05 -1.95
C LEU A 86 24.10 -11.75 -1.11
N ALA A 87 24.04 -11.62 0.22
CA ALA A 87 24.91 -12.33 1.14
C ALA A 87 24.71 -13.86 1.06
N GLU A 88 23.46 -14.33 1.09
CA GLU A 88 23.11 -15.76 1.00
C GLU A 88 23.50 -16.38 -0.36
N ARG A 89 23.47 -15.59 -1.44
CA ARG A 89 23.80 -16.06 -2.80
C ARG A 89 25.30 -16.19 -3.07
N HIS A 90 26.17 -15.85 -2.10
CA HIS A 90 27.64 -15.99 -2.17
C HIS A 90 28.24 -15.66 -3.54
N VAL A 91 27.96 -14.44 -4.02
CA VAL A 91 28.40 -14.06 -5.36
C VAL A 91 29.85 -13.61 -5.27
N ASN A 92 30.73 -14.38 -5.93
CA ASN A 92 32.12 -14.06 -6.24
C ASN A 92 32.37 -12.54 -6.20
N ASN A 93 33.43 -12.08 -5.49
CA ASN A 93 33.82 -10.67 -5.24
C ASN A 93 33.59 -9.64 -6.36
N ARG A 94 33.40 -10.08 -7.61
CA ARG A 94 33.07 -9.30 -8.81
C ARG A 94 31.79 -8.45 -8.73
N HIS A 95 30.94 -8.61 -7.72
CA HIS A 95 29.69 -7.82 -7.61
C HIS A 95 29.61 -6.89 -6.39
N LEU A 96 30.60 -6.92 -5.49
CA LEU A 96 30.57 -6.08 -4.28
C LEU A 96 30.63 -4.60 -4.62
N SER A 97 31.50 -4.20 -5.56
CA SER A 97 31.59 -2.80 -5.99
C SER A 97 30.29 -2.29 -6.62
N ASP A 98 29.64 -3.09 -7.48
CA ASP A 98 28.36 -2.74 -8.09
C ASP A 98 27.24 -2.63 -7.04
N TRP A 99 27.27 -3.49 -6.03
CA TRP A 99 26.31 -3.44 -4.93
C TRP A 99 26.54 -2.20 -4.05
N PHE A 100 27.77 -1.88 -3.67
CA PHE A 100 28.05 -0.65 -2.92
C PHE A 100 27.71 0.62 -3.73
N ALA A 101 27.95 0.61 -5.04
CA ALA A 101 27.51 1.68 -5.93
C ALA A 101 25.98 1.82 -5.95
N LEU A 102 25.25 0.71 -6.03
CA LEU A 102 23.79 0.70 -5.92
C LEU A 102 23.33 1.28 -4.58
N GLN A 103 23.92 0.85 -3.45
CA GLN A 103 23.53 1.35 -2.12
C GLN A 103 23.75 2.87 -2.02
N ALA A 104 24.89 3.37 -2.52
CA ALA A 104 25.16 4.80 -2.56
C ALA A 104 24.10 5.56 -3.39
N GLU A 105 23.65 5.00 -4.51
CA GLU A 105 22.60 5.61 -5.34
C GLU A 105 21.21 5.56 -4.69
N ILE A 106 20.87 4.45 -4.01
CA ILE A 106 19.61 4.30 -3.26
C ILE A 106 19.50 5.38 -2.18
N PHE A 107 20.58 5.59 -1.42
CA PHE A 107 20.64 6.50 -0.27
C PHE A 107 21.18 7.89 -0.60
N ALA A 108 21.35 8.24 -1.87
CA ALA A 108 21.66 9.61 -2.27
C ALA A 108 20.47 10.54 -1.93
N ASP A 109 20.73 11.76 -1.48
CA ASP A 109 19.69 12.78 -1.26
C ASP A 109 18.55 12.35 -0.32
N LEU A 110 18.89 11.65 0.78
CA LEU A 110 17.90 11.32 1.81
C LEU A 110 17.27 12.60 2.39
N PRO A 111 15.93 12.68 2.49
CA PRO A 111 15.25 13.76 3.20
C PRO A 111 15.63 13.77 4.68
N ASP A 112 15.45 14.92 5.33
CA ASP A 112 15.52 14.96 6.78
C ASP A 112 14.41 14.05 7.38
N PRO A 113 14.67 13.35 8.49
CA PRO A 113 13.64 12.56 9.17
C PRO A 113 12.35 13.34 9.53
N SER A 114 12.43 14.66 9.68
CA SER A 114 11.31 15.57 9.94
C SER A 114 10.63 16.11 8.69
N ASP A 115 11.17 15.85 7.49
CA ASP A 115 10.54 16.24 6.23
C ASP A 115 9.23 15.48 5.99
N GLY A 116 8.35 16.10 5.20
CA GLY A 116 7.06 15.54 4.82
C GLY A 116 7.16 14.28 3.94
N PRO A 117 6.04 13.56 3.75
CA PRO A 117 6.01 12.21 3.18
C PRO A 117 6.42 12.13 1.71
N LEU A 118 6.29 13.23 0.95
CA LEU A 118 6.60 13.25 -0.48
C LEU A 118 8.08 13.03 -0.79
N GLY A 119 8.97 13.55 0.06
CA GLY A 119 10.41 13.34 -0.08
C GLY A 119 10.77 11.86 0.06
N TRP A 120 10.26 11.24 1.13
CA TRP A 120 10.46 9.82 1.42
C TRP A 120 9.82 8.90 0.38
N GLN A 121 8.62 9.24 -0.11
CA GLN A 121 7.96 8.54 -1.22
C GLN A 121 8.82 8.51 -2.49
N ARG A 122 9.40 9.67 -2.87
CA ARG A 122 10.26 9.76 -4.05
C ARG A 122 11.50 8.88 -3.92
N VAL A 123 12.17 8.92 -2.77
CA VAL A 123 13.33 8.07 -2.50
C VAL A 123 12.94 6.60 -2.51
N PHE A 124 11.82 6.23 -1.90
CA PHE A 124 11.31 4.85 -1.92
C PHE A 124 11.13 4.35 -3.35
N PHE A 125 10.41 5.08 -4.21
CA PHE A 125 10.16 4.63 -5.58
C PHE A 125 11.44 4.56 -6.43
N ARG A 126 12.35 5.53 -6.25
CA ARG A 126 13.68 5.47 -6.89
C ARG A 126 14.44 4.23 -6.43
N GLY A 127 14.55 4.02 -5.11
CA GLY A 127 15.23 2.88 -4.52
C GLY A 127 14.66 1.55 -4.99
N GLN A 128 13.33 1.40 -4.98
CA GLN A 128 12.65 0.22 -5.48
C GLN A 128 12.98 -0.05 -6.95
N ALA A 129 12.92 0.97 -7.82
CA ALA A 129 13.24 0.82 -9.23
C ALA A 129 14.71 0.43 -9.46
N LEU A 130 15.64 1.00 -8.69
CA LEU A 130 17.06 0.67 -8.74
C LEU A 130 17.32 -0.78 -8.32
N MET A 131 16.73 -1.23 -7.21
CA MET A 131 16.86 -2.61 -6.73
C MET A 131 16.23 -3.62 -7.72
N GLU A 132 15.01 -3.34 -8.21
CA GLU A 132 14.35 -4.16 -9.23
C GLU A 132 15.24 -4.29 -10.48
N ARG A 133 15.77 -3.17 -11.00
CA ARG A 133 16.65 -3.17 -12.16
C ARG A 133 17.94 -3.95 -11.90
N PHE A 134 18.58 -3.71 -10.76
CA PHE A 134 19.84 -4.36 -10.39
C PHE A 134 19.70 -5.88 -10.38
N LEU A 135 18.62 -6.37 -9.78
CA LEU A 135 18.29 -7.78 -9.65
C LEU A 135 17.90 -8.41 -10.99
N VAL A 136 16.97 -7.80 -11.73
CA VAL A 136 16.44 -8.37 -12.97
C VAL A 136 17.51 -8.46 -14.06
N ILE A 137 18.37 -7.44 -14.20
CA ILE A 137 19.47 -7.47 -15.18
C ILE A 137 20.45 -8.61 -14.90
N ARG A 138 20.70 -8.93 -13.63
CA ARG A 138 21.72 -9.92 -13.23
C ARG A 138 21.18 -11.33 -13.15
N TYR A 139 19.94 -11.48 -12.71
CA TYR A 139 19.39 -12.78 -12.31
C TYR A 139 18.05 -13.10 -12.97
N GLY A 140 17.52 -12.24 -13.84
CA GLY A 140 16.18 -12.40 -14.43
C GLY A 140 15.05 -12.11 -13.44
N GLU A 141 13.80 -12.08 -13.93
CA GLU A 141 12.62 -11.72 -13.12
C GLU A 141 12.30 -12.72 -12.00
N GLN A 142 12.72 -13.98 -12.14
CA GLN A 142 12.46 -15.03 -11.15
C GLN A 142 13.06 -14.72 -9.78
N VAL A 143 14.17 -13.97 -9.73
CA VAL A 143 14.85 -13.58 -8.48
C VAL A 143 13.96 -12.73 -7.57
N LEU A 144 12.95 -12.06 -8.13
CA LEU A 144 12.04 -11.20 -7.38
C LEU A 144 11.25 -11.99 -6.33
N ALA A 145 11.01 -13.28 -6.55
CA ALA A 145 10.39 -14.15 -5.54
C ALA A 145 11.30 -14.36 -4.34
N ASP A 146 12.61 -14.45 -4.57
CA ASP A 146 13.60 -14.70 -3.51
C ASP A 146 13.87 -13.41 -2.73
N TRP A 147 13.95 -12.28 -3.45
CA TRP A 147 14.03 -10.97 -2.81
C TRP A 147 12.79 -10.68 -1.96
N ALA A 148 11.59 -10.99 -2.45
CA ALA A 148 10.36 -10.88 -1.66
C ALA A 148 10.42 -11.71 -0.37
N ARG A 149 10.95 -12.93 -0.41
CA ARG A 149 11.13 -13.77 0.79
C ARG A 149 12.14 -13.17 1.76
N ALA A 150 13.27 -12.68 1.26
CA ALA A 150 14.29 -12.03 2.09
C ALA A 150 13.76 -10.77 2.78
N ILE A 151 12.98 -9.94 2.08
CA ILE A 151 12.30 -8.77 2.68
C ILE A 151 11.29 -9.23 3.73
N SER A 152 10.50 -10.27 3.46
CA SER A 152 9.49 -10.74 4.42
C SER A 152 10.12 -11.28 5.71
N ALA A 153 11.32 -11.85 5.64
CA ALA A 153 12.08 -12.27 6.82
C ALA A 153 12.57 -11.08 7.65
N VAL A 154 13.09 -10.03 7.00
CA VAL A 154 13.43 -8.78 7.72
C VAL A 154 12.18 -8.17 8.35
N HIS A 155 11.07 -8.16 7.61
CA HIS A 155 9.81 -7.65 8.10
C HIS A 155 9.31 -8.40 9.34
N SER A 156 9.37 -9.75 9.36
CA SER A 156 8.95 -10.53 10.52
C SER A 156 9.73 -10.18 11.78
N ASP A 157 10.99 -9.74 11.63
CA ASP A 157 11.84 -9.36 12.76
C ASP A 157 11.54 -7.95 13.31
N VAL A 158 11.07 -7.03 12.45
CA VAL A 158 10.90 -5.60 12.82
C VAL A 158 9.46 -5.19 13.10
N GLU A 159 8.46 -5.97 12.64
CA GLU A 159 7.05 -5.67 12.90
C GLU A 159 6.46 -6.66 13.91
N PRO A 160 5.99 -6.17 15.07
CA PRO A 160 5.40 -7.03 16.08
C PRO A 160 4.10 -7.67 15.59
N ASP A 161 3.81 -8.86 16.10
CA ASP A 161 2.48 -9.43 16.03
C ASP A 161 1.59 -8.69 17.03
N HIS A 162 0.36 -8.38 16.60
CA HIS A 162 -0.61 -7.69 17.45
C HIS A 162 -1.66 -8.67 17.99
N GLY A 163 -1.45 -9.97 17.80
CA GLY A 163 -2.32 -11.03 18.31
C GLY A 163 -3.67 -11.12 17.60
N ARG A 164 -3.81 -10.58 16.38
CA ARG A 164 -5.08 -10.61 15.62
C ARG A 164 -5.18 -11.77 14.62
N GLY A 165 -4.28 -12.75 14.71
CA GLY A 165 -4.23 -13.89 13.79
C GLY A 165 -4.07 -13.43 12.33
N ALA A 166 -4.84 -14.02 11.42
CA ALA A 166 -4.79 -13.75 9.98
C ALA A 166 -5.06 -12.27 9.64
N ALA A 167 -5.69 -11.51 10.54
CA ALA A 167 -5.94 -10.09 10.33
C ALA A 167 -4.63 -9.26 10.34
N ASP A 168 -3.60 -9.65 11.08
CA ASP A 168 -2.34 -8.90 11.15
C ASP A 168 -1.66 -8.65 9.79
N PRO A 169 -1.39 -9.69 8.97
CA PRO A 169 -0.84 -9.46 7.64
C PRO A 169 -1.82 -8.74 6.69
N VAL A 170 -3.14 -8.86 6.89
CA VAL A 170 -4.12 -8.12 6.06
C VAL A 170 -4.14 -6.63 6.40
N HIS A 171 -4.08 -6.27 7.69
CA HIS A 171 -3.92 -4.89 8.14
C HIS A 171 -2.61 -4.26 7.66
N ARG A 172 -1.53 -5.05 7.51
CA ARG A 172 -0.31 -4.59 6.83
C ARG A 172 -0.57 -4.22 5.37
N ILE A 173 -1.32 -5.04 4.63
CA ILE A 173 -1.67 -4.75 3.23
C ILE A 173 -2.49 -3.46 3.16
N ALA A 174 -3.44 -3.27 4.07
CA ALA A 174 -4.24 -2.04 4.16
C ALA A 174 -3.36 -0.80 4.42
N ARG A 175 -2.41 -0.86 5.36
CA ARG A 175 -1.43 0.23 5.59
C ARG A 175 -0.58 0.52 4.35
N GLN A 176 -0.20 -0.50 3.59
CA GLN A 176 0.55 -0.32 2.35
C GLN A 176 -0.30 0.31 1.23
N ALA A 177 -1.57 -0.11 1.11
CA ALA A 177 -2.53 0.46 0.17
C ALA A 177 -2.78 1.95 0.47
N GLU A 178 -2.98 2.28 1.75
CA GLU A 178 -3.08 3.65 2.25
C GLU A 178 -1.83 4.47 1.89
N LEU A 179 -0.63 3.91 2.14
CA LEU A 179 0.63 4.59 1.85
C LEU A 179 0.77 4.94 0.36
N TYR A 180 0.20 4.11 -0.53
CA TYR A 180 0.15 4.36 -1.97
C TYR A 180 -0.99 5.29 -2.40
N GLY A 181 -1.94 5.62 -1.51
CA GLY A 181 -3.16 6.35 -1.85
C GLY A 181 -4.16 5.50 -2.64
N SER A 182 -4.18 4.19 -2.41
CA SER A 182 -5.11 3.25 -3.04
C SER A 182 -6.44 3.19 -2.30
N ASP A 183 -7.54 2.93 -3.01
CA ASP A 183 -8.82 2.64 -2.37
C ASP A 183 -8.93 1.16 -2.00
N TYR A 184 -9.39 0.88 -0.79
CA TYR A 184 -9.56 -0.47 -0.27
C TYR A 184 -10.72 -0.57 0.71
N GLU A 185 -11.21 -1.80 0.89
CA GLU A 185 -12.27 -2.18 1.83
C GLU A 185 -11.90 -3.52 2.46
N PHE A 186 -12.13 -3.68 3.77
CA PHE A 186 -12.08 -4.98 4.41
C PHE A 186 -13.32 -5.80 4.03
N ASP A 187 -13.13 -7.09 3.80
CA ASP A 187 -14.26 -7.96 3.49
C ASP A 187 -15.01 -8.27 4.81
N ASP A 188 -16.19 -7.66 4.98
CA ASP A 188 -17.04 -7.70 6.20
C ASP A 188 -17.44 -9.14 6.63
N ASP A 189 -17.35 -10.13 5.73
CA ASP A 189 -17.70 -11.55 5.99
C ASP A 189 -16.71 -12.30 6.91
N THR A 190 -15.65 -11.63 7.37
CA THR A 190 -14.73 -12.16 8.40
C THR A 190 -15.20 -11.83 9.83
N ALA A 191 -16.35 -11.16 9.97
CA ALA A 191 -17.00 -10.81 11.24
C ALA A 191 -17.41 -12.02 12.13
N SER A 192 -17.17 -13.26 11.69
CA SER A 192 -17.33 -14.46 12.52
C SER A 192 -16.14 -14.73 13.46
N GLY A 193 -15.22 -13.77 13.66
CA GLY A 193 -14.21 -13.85 14.71
C GLY A 193 -13.20 -14.98 14.55
N ALA A 194 -13.12 -15.57 13.36
CA ALA A 194 -12.15 -16.60 13.06
C ALA A 194 -10.77 -15.93 12.91
N ALA A 195 -9.94 -16.04 13.94
CA ALA A 195 -8.51 -15.70 13.89
C ALA A 195 -7.78 -16.36 12.72
N ASP A 196 -8.42 -17.35 12.09
CA ASP A 196 -7.91 -18.18 11.02
C ASP A 196 -8.17 -17.64 9.61
N ARG A 197 -8.92 -16.53 9.44
CA ARG A 197 -9.14 -15.95 8.09
C ARG A 197 -9.40 -14.45 8.12
N ALA A 198 -8.69 -13.73 7.26
CA ALA A 198 -8.94 -12.31 7.02
C ALA A 198 -8.77 -11.97 5.54
N ALA A 199 -9.51 -10.97 5.05
CA ALA A 199 -9.44 -10.54 3.66
C ALA A 199 -9.64 -9.04 3.47
N LEU A 200 -9.05 -8.52 2.40
CA LEU A 200 -9.11 -7.12 1.98
C LEU A 200 -9.26 -7.07 0.45
N THR A 201 -10.12 -6.17 -0.01
CA THR A 201 -10.24 -5.81 -1.42
C THR A 201 -9.65 -4.42 -1.66
N ILE A 202 -8.62 -4.31 -2.50
CA ILE A 202 -8.15 -3.05 -3.09
C ILE A 202 -9.00 -2.80 -4.36
N THR A 203 -9.89 -1.81 -4.30
CA THR A 203 -10.81 -1.46 -5.39
C THR A 203 -10.17 -0.56 -6.44
N HIS A 204 -9.14 0.21 -6.05
CA HIS A 204 -8.31 1.01 -6.95
C HIS A 204 -6.85 1.00 -6.51
N CYS A 205 -5.96 0.56 -7.40
CA CYS A 205 -4.54 0.38 -7.15
C CYS A 205 -3.74 1.61 -7.62
N ALA A 206 -3.50 2.58 -6.73
CA ALA A 206 -2.81 3.81 -7.10
C ALA A 206 -1.35 3.61 -7.54
N ILE A 207 -0.69 2.52 -7.10
CA ILE A 207 0.65 2.17 -7.60
C ILE A 207 0.62 1.71 -9.06
N TRP A 208 -0.49 1.14 -9.52
CA TRP A 208 -0.69 0.85 -10.94
C TRP A 208 -0.67 2.15 -11.75
N ASP A 209 -1.50 3.11 -11.35
CA ASP A 209 -1.64 4.40 -12.03
C ASP A 209 -0.32 5.17 -12.04
N TYR A 210 0.39 5.16 -10.92
CA TYR A 210 1.71 5.77 -10.81
C TYR A 210 2.69 5.19 -11.84
N ARG A 211 2.78 3.85 -11.93
CA ARG A 211 3.70 3.20 -12.88
C ARG A 211 3.27 3.41 -14.33
N GLU A 212 1.97 3.38 -14.62
CA GLU A 212 1.45 3.66 -15.96
C GLU A 212 1.70 5.11 -16.38
N LYS A 213 1.52 6.07 -15.47
CA LYS A 213 1.89 7.47 -15.70
C LYS A 213 3.38 7.59 -16.00
N ALA A 214 4.24 6.95 -15.21
CA ALA A 214 5.68 6.96 -15.42
C ALA A 214 6.07 6.37 -16.80
N ARG A 215 5.46 5.25 -17.22
CA ARG A 215 5.67 4.65 -18.55
C ARG A 215 5.29 5.62 -19.67
N ARG A 216 4.11 6.25 -19.57
CA ARG A 216 3.65 7.26 -20.54
C ARG A 216 4.56 8.49 -20.61
N SER A 217 5.20 8.83 -19.50
CA SER A 217 6.20 9.90 -19.42
C SER A 217 7.61 9.47 -19.88
N GLY A 218 7.77 8.26 -20.44
CA GLY A 218 9.05 7.78 -20.98
C GLY A 218 10.01 7.20 -19.94
N VAL A 219 9.58 7.04 -18.68
CA VAL A 219 10.40 6.39 -17.66
C VAL A 219 10.51 4.90 -17.99
N ARG A 220 11.74 4.40 -18.07
CA ARG A 220 11.99 2.96 -18.26
C ARG A 220 11.62 2.21 -16.98
N ILE A 221 10.51 1.47 -17.04
CA ILE A 221 10.07 0.58 -15.96
C ILE A 221 10.55 -0.84 -16.27
N THR A 222 11.22 -1.46 -15.30
CA THR A 222 11.81 -2.81 -15.44
C THR A 222 10.74 -3.89 -15.65
N LEU A 223 9.63 -3.81 -14.90
CA LEU A 223 8.58 -4.83 -14.92
C LEU A 223 7.45 -4.43 -15.86
N ALA A 224 6.88 -5.40 -16.57
CA ALA A 224 5.71 -5.17 -17.43
C ALA A 224 4.47 -4.71 -16.63
N SER A 225 4.31 -5.19 -15.40
CA SER A 225 3.19 -4.85 -14.51
C SER A 225 3.68 -4.63 -13.07
N PRO A 226 3.08 -3.71 -12.28
CA PRO A 226 3.33 -3.64 -10.84
C PRO A 226 3.03 -4.97 -10.14
N CYS A 227 2.02 -5.70 -10.61
CA CYS A 227 1.56 -6.94 -9.99
C CYS A 227 2.62 -8.05 -9.99
N THR A 228 3.58 -8.02 -10.94
CA THR A 228 4.66 -9.01 -11.06
C THR A 228 5.45 -9.15 -9.76
N TYR A 229 5.76 -8.03 -9.10
CA TYR A 229 6.46 -8.04 -7.83
C TYR A 229 5.51 -7.97 -6.63
N CYS A 230 4.46 -7.12 -6.68
CA CYS A 230 3.55 -6.94 -5.56
C CYS A 230 2.92 -8.26 -5.10
N THR A 231 2.52 -9.14 -6.03
CA THR A 231 1.92 -10.43 -5.66
C THR A 231 2.90 -11.34 -4.92
N LYS A 232 4.18 -11.33 -5.30
CA LYS A 232 5.24 -12.09 -4.63
C LYS A 232 5.53 -11.52 -3.24
N ALA A 233 5.68 -10.20 -3.14
CA ALA A 233 5.97 -9.50 -1.89
C ALA A 233 4.85 -9.69 -0.86
N LEU A 234 3.59 -9.48 -1.24
CA LEU A 234 2.46 -9.63 -0.31
C LEU A 234 2.24 -11.09 0.09
N SER A 235 2.37 -12.03 -0.85
CA SER A 235 2.30 -13.45 -0.51
C SER A 235 3.43 -13.88 0.42
N ALA A 236 4.64 -13.34 0.26
CA ALA A 236 5.77 -13.64 1.14
C ALA A 236 5.53 -13.09 2.56
N ASN A 237 5.01 -11.86 2.69
CA ASN A 237 4.66 -11.27 3.99
C ASN A 237 3.61 -12.09 4.75
N ILE A 238 2.56 -12.56 4.06
CA ILE A 238 1.53 -13.41 4.68
C ILE A 238 2.16 -14.73 5.16
N ARG A 239 2.99 -15.38 4.33
CA ARG A 239 3.68 -16.63 4.70
C ARG A 239 4.66 -16.46 5.85
N ALA A 240 5.37 -15.33 5.92
CA ALA A 240 6.30 -15.04 7.01
C ALA A 240 5.60 -14.93 8.37
N LYS A 241 4.28 -14.64 8.37
CA LYS A 241 3.43 -14.66 9.56
C LYS A 241 2.73 -16.01 9.80
N GLY A 242 3.09 -17.05 9.04
CA GLY A 242 2.56 -18.41 9.22
C GLY A 242 1.22 -18.68 8.54
N PHE A 243 0.74 -17.78 7.66
CA PHE A 243 -0.55 -17.94 6.99
C PHE A 243 -0.40 -18.32 5.51
N GLU A 244 -1.44 -18.94 4.95
CA GLU A 244 -1.56 -19.23 3.53
C GLU A 244 -2.15 -18.02 2.77
N PRO A 245 -1.43 -17.45 1.79
CA PRO A 245 -1.94 -16.35 0.99
C PRO A 245 -2.79 -16.85 -0.18
N SER A 246 -3.90 -16.17 -0.45
CA SER A 246 -4.56 -16.21 -1.76
C SER A 246 -4.83 -14.80 -2.27
N HIS A 247 -4.82 -14.64 -3.59
CA HIS A 247 -5.13 -13.37 -4.23
C HIS A 247 -5.79 -13.54 -5.59
N SER A 248 -6.56 -12.53 -5.99
CA SER A 248 -7.07 -12.40 -7.34
C SER A 248 -6.87 -10.98 -7.85
N LEU A 249 -6.39 -10.86 -9.09
CA LEU A 249 -6.31 -9.56 -9.76
C LEU A 249 -7.69 -9.20 -10.31
N ARG A 250 -8.06 -7.92 -10.20
CA ARG A 250 -9.37 -7.43 -10.60
C ARG A 250 -9.22 -6.21 -11.51
N THR A 251 -10.19 -6.06 -12.40
CA THR A 251 -10.40 -4.83 -13.16
C THR A 251 -11.86 -4.47 -12.99
N GLY A 252 -12.15 -3.24 -12.57
CA GLY A 252 -13.50 -2.76 -12.30
C GLY A 252 -13.70 -1.33 -12.75
N PRO A 253 -14.86 -0.73 -12.43
CA PRO A 253 -15.21 0.63 -12.83
C PRO A 253 -14.21 1.69 -12.34
N THR A 254 -13.58 1.44 -11.19
CA THR A 254 -12.57 2.30 -10.55
C THR A 254 -11.13 1.97 -11.00
N GLY A 255 -10.95 1.10 -12.00
CA GLY A 255 -9.65 0.74 -12.56
C GLY A 255 -9.14 -0.63 -12.08
N HIS A 256 -7.81 -0.76 -12.01
CA HIS A 256 -7.16 -2.00 -11.57
C HIS A 256 -7.21 -2.15 -10.06
N GLY A 257 -7.46 -3.36 -9.59
CA GLY A 257 -7.53 -3.70 -8.17
C GLY A 257 -7.06 -5.13 -7.91
N CYS A 258 -7.13 -5.55 -6.65
CA CYS A 258 -6.85 -6.93 -6.26
C CYS A 258 -7.56 -7.28 -4.96
N ARG A 259 -7.90 -8.56 -4.78
CA ARG A 259 -8.35 -9.10 -3.51
C ARG A 259 -7.24 -9.93 -2.89
N TRP A 260 -7.05 -9.77 -1.59
CA TRP A 260 -6.08 -10.51 -0.78
C TRP A 260 -6.78 -11.20 0.36
N GLU A 261 -6.31 -12.40 0.67
CA GLU A 261 -6.79 -13.18 1.79
C GLU A 261 -5.62 -13.92 2.44
N ALA A 262 -5.65 -13.97 3.77
CA ALA A 262 -4.78 -14.78 4.59
C ALA A 262 -5.63 -15.82 5.33
N THR A 263 -5.24 -17.09 5.28
CA THR A 263 -5.89 -18.18 6.00
C THR A 263 -4.89 -18.93 6.88
N ALA A 264 -5.29 -19.39 8.06
CA ALA A 264 -4.47 -20.28 8.85
C ALA A 264 -4.21 -21.56 8.04
N PRO A 265 -3.01 -22.16 8.18
CA PRO A 265 -2.75 -23.48 7.62
C PRO A 265 -3.82 -24.45 8.13
N ARG A 266 -4.38 -25.28 7.26
CA ARG A 266 -5.26 -26.34 7.72
C ARG A 266 -4.39 -27.37 8.45
N ASP A 267 -4.69 -27.64 9.72
CA ASP A 267 -4.17 -28.85 10.37
C ASP A 267 -4.68 -30.05 9.55
N LEU A 268 -3.77 -30.70 8.81
CA LEU A 268 -4.08 -32.00 8.24
C LEU A 268 -4.24 -32.97 9.43
N PRO A 269 -5.34 -33.75 9.50
CA PRO A 269 -5.48 -34.74 10.57
C PRO A 269 -4.25 -35.66 10.53
N ALA A 270 -3.62 -35.83 11.69
CA ALA A 270 -2.52 -36.76 11.85
C ALA A 270 -2.93 -38.12 11.27
N ASP A 271 -2.11 -38.64 10.36
CA ASP A 271 -2.27 -39.97 9.79
C ASP A 271 -2.49 -40.95 10.96
N PRO A 272 -3.63 -41.66 11.05
CA PRO A 272 -3.82 -42.66 12.08
C PRO A 272 -2.80 -43.75 11.81
N SER A 273 -1.65 -43.63 12.48
CA SER A 273 -0.55 -44.56 12.45
C SER A 273 -1.12 -45.98 12.56
N GLY A 274 -0.90 -46.74 11.49
CA GLY A 274 -1.45 -48.08 11.32
C GLY A 274 -1.22 -48.97 12.53
N GLU A 275 -2.33 -49.51 13.04
CA GLU A 275 -2.29 -50.72 13.85
C GLU A 275 -1.75 -51.87 12.98
N ARG A 276 -0.70 -52.52 13.49
CA ARG A 276 -0.19 -53.80 12.98
C ARG A 276 -0.95 -54.94 13.64
#